data_AF-A0A2S9FQC1-F1
#
_entry.id   AF-A0A2S9FQC1-F1
#
_cell.length_a   1.000
_cell.length_b   1.000
_cell.length_c   1.000
_cell.angle_alpha   90.00
_cell.angle_beta   90.00
_cell.angle_gamma   90.00
#
_symmetry.space_group_name_H-M   'P 1'
#
loop_
_entity.id
_entity.type
_entity.pdbx_description
1 polymer ?
#
loop_
_entity_poly.entity_id
_entity_poly.type
_entity_poly.pdbx_seq_one_letter_code
_entity_poly.pdbx_strand_id
1 'polypeptide(L)'
;AVVFLFGIVYALIEGPVLGWTSARVIAIAVVAVLALVAFLRYESRRHDPFLDLRFFRSIPFTTATITAVSAFAAWGAFLFMMSVYLQSERGFSAMHTGLIYLP
;
A
#
# COMPACT_ATOMS: atom_id res chain seq x y z
N ALA A 1 3.15 12.91 -3.16
CA ALA A 1 2.57 11.55 -3.33
C ALA A 1 3.64 10.50 -3.69
N VAL A 2 4.34 10.60 -4.83
CA VAL A 2 5.28 9.56 -5.30
C VAL A 2 6.39 9.22 -4.30
N VAL A 3 7.02 10.23 -3.68
CA VAL A 3 8.09 10.00 -2.68
C VAL A 3 7.60 9.21 -1.46
N PHE A 4 6.38 9.50 -0.99
CA PHE A 4 5.76 8.76 0.11
C PHE A 4 5.50 7.30 -0.29
N LEU A 5 4.87 7.08 -1.45
CA LEU A 5 4.56 5.73 -1.96
C LEU A 5 5.83 4.91 -2.17
N PHE A 6 6.84 5.49 -2.79
CA PHE A 6 8.14 4.84 -2.96
C PHE A 6 8.76 4.47 -1.62
N GLY A 7 8.84 5.43 -0.69
CA GLY A 7 9.52 5.22 0.58
C GLY A 7 8.84 4.18 1.47
N ILE A 8 7.50 4.15 1.51
CA ILE A 8 6.77 3.15 2.29
C ILE A 8 6.92 1.75 1.71
N VAL A 9 6.85 1.61 0.37
CA VAL A 9 7.03 0.32 -0.31
C VAL A 9 8.46 -0.17 -0.13
N TYR A 10 9.46 0.70 -0.27
CA TYR A 10 10.86 0.37 -0.04
C TYR A 10 11.07 -0.17 1.38
N ALA A 11 10.57 0.55 2.40
CA ALA A 11 10.73 0.14 3.79
C ALA A 11 10.10 -1.23 4.09
N LEU A 12 8.96 -1.55 3.46
CA LEU A 12 8.27 -2.84 3.62
C LEU A 12 9.01 -4.00 2.92
N ILE A 13 9.56 -3.77 1.72
CA ILE A 13 10.26 -4.81 0.95
C ILE A 13 11.65 -5.08 1.53
N GLU A 14 12.39 -4.02 1.83
CA GLU A 14 13.79 -4.12 2.28
C GLU A 14 13.92 -4.30 3.79
N GLY A 15 12.88 -3.98 4.57
CA GLY A 15 12.87 -4.14 6.03
C GLY A 15 13.24 -5.55 6.51
N PRO A 16 12.64 -6.62 5.96
CA PRO A 16 13.01 -7.99 6.29
C PRO A 16 14.45 -8.38 5.90
N VAL A 17 15.00 -7.79 4.84
CA VAL A 17 16.33 -8.13 4.28
C VAL A 17 17.45 -7.36 4.99
N LEU A 18 17.29 -6.04 5.13
CA LEU A 18 18.27 -5.12 5.71
C LEU A 18 18.11 -4.97 7.24
N GLY A 19 16.99 -5.44 7.79
CA GLY A 19 16.60 -5.24 9.18
C GLY A 19 15.83 -3.94 9.38
N TRP A 20 14.72 -4.02 10.11
CA TRP A 20 13.83 -2.90 10.40
C TRP A 20 14.50 -1.75 11.17
N THR A 21 15.57 -2.04 11.91
CA THR A 21 16.35 -1.07 12.68
C THR A 21 17.53 -0.49 11.90
N SER A 22 17.72 -0.88 10.65
CA SER A 22 18.76 -0.33 9.79
C SER A 22 18.56 1.18 9.61
N ALA A 23 19.65 1.94 9.76
CA ALA A 23 19.63 3.40 9.59
C ALA A 23 19.06 3.82 8.22
N ARG A 24 19.28 3.02 7.17
CA ARG A 24 18.73 3.28 5.83
C ARG A 24 17.21 3.12 5.78
N VAL A 25 16.68 2.04 6.34
CA VAL A 25 15.23 1.76 6.37
C VAL A 25 14.52 2.84 7.18
N ILE A 26 15.05 3.19 8.35
CA ILE A 26 14.51 4.25 9.21
C ILE A 26 14.56 5.61 8.48
N ALA A 27 15.69 5.97 7.87
CA ALA A 27 15.81 7.25 7.16
C ALA A 27 14.77 7.38 6.04
N ILE A 28 14.58 6.32 5.25
CA ILE A 28 13.59 6.32 4.15
C ILE A 28 12.16 6.36 4.71
N ALA A 29 11.87 5.63 5.79
CA ALA A 29 10.57 5.68 6.45
C ALA A 29 10.25 7.09 6.98
N VAL A 30 11.23 7.77 7.59
CA VAL A 30 11.09 9.16 8.03
C VAL A 30 10.83 10.09 6.85
N VAL A 31 11.59 9.97 5.75
CA VAL A 31 11.37 10.77 4.53
C VAL A 31 9.97 10.55 3.97
N ALA A 32 9.47 9.31 3.95
CA ALA A 32 8.12 9.00 3.51
C ALA A 32 7.07 9.71 4.36
N VAL A 33 7.17 9.62 5.69
CA VAL A 33 6.25 10.29 6.63
C VAL A 33 6.31 11.81 6.44
N LEU A 34 7.49 12.39 6.33
CA LEU A 34 7.65 13.83 6.09
C LEU A 34 7.03 14.26 4.76
N ALA A 35 7.21 13.47 3.70
CA ALA A 35 6.61 13.74 2.39
C ALA A 35 5.07 13.67 2.43
N LEU A 36 4.49 12.75 3.21
CA LEU A 36 3.04 12.66 3.41
C LEU A 36 2.52 13.89 4.17
N VAL A 37 3.16 14.26 5.28
CA VAL A 37 2.75 15.44 6.07
C VAL A 37 2.88 16.72 5.26
N ALA A 38 3.96 16.86 4.48
CA ALA A 38 4.15 17.99 3.58
C ALA A 38 3.06 18.05 2.52
N PHE A 39 2.70 16.90 1.92
CA PHE A 39 1.61 16.81 0.96
C PHE A 39 0.26 17.22 1.56
N LEU A 40 -0.11 16.68 2.72
CA LEU A 40 -1.37 17.02 3.40
C LEU A 40 -1.45 18.51 3.76
N ARG A 41 -0.35 19.09 4.26
CA ARG A 41 -0.28 20.52 4.59
C ARG A 41 -0.40 21.39 3.34
N TYR A 42 0.27 21.00 2.27
CA TYR A 42 0.22 21.72 1.00
C TYR A 42 -1.19 21.73 0.43
N GLU A 43 -1.84 20.56 0.40
CA GLU A 43 -3.18 20.40 -0.15
C GLU A 43 -4.24 21.14 0.67
N SER A 44 -4.13 21.07 2.01
CA SER A 44 -5.07 21.77 2.91
C SER A 44 -5.06 23.30 2.79
N ARG A 45 -4.00 23.89 2.22
CA ARG A 45 -3.82 25.35 2.11
C ARG A 45 -4.14 25.88 0.71
N ARG A 46 -4.38 25.02 -0.28
CA ARG A 46 -4.69 25.46 -1.65
C ARG A 46 -6.17 25.79 -1.80
N HIS A 47 -6.44 26.82 -2.62
CA HIS A 47 -7.79 27.28 -2.93
C HIS A 47 -8.53 26.36 -3.92
N ASP A 48 -7.76 25.65 -4.75
CA ASP A 48 -8.25 24.62 -5.67
C ASP A 48 -7.43 23.33 -5.46
N PRO A 49 -7.74 22.55 -4.40
CA PRO A 49 -7.06 21.31 -4.13
C PRO A 49 -7.52 20.23 -5.12
N PHE A 50 -6.55 19.45 -5.60
CA PHE A 50 -6.78 18.24 -6.37
C PHE A 50 -7.59 17.21 -5.58
N LEU A 51 -7.44 17.21 -4.26
CA LEU A 51 -8.20 16.37 -3.34
C LEU A 51 -8.68 17.19 -2.14
N ASP A 52 -9.99 17.45 -2.09
CA ASP A 52 -10.60 18.14 -0.94
C ASP A 52 -10.64 17.22 0.29
N LEU A 53 -9.68 17.42 1.19
CA LEU A 53 -9.56 16.70 2.45
C LEU A 53 -10.79 16.84 3.37
N ARG A 54 -11.69 17.80 3.10
CA ARG A 54 -12.93 17.96 3.86
C ARG A 54 -13.90 16.80 3.66
N PHE A 55 -13.85 16.09 2.53
CA PHE A 55 -14.67 14.90 2.32
C PHE A 55 -14.34 13.80 3.34
N PHE A 56 -13.08 13.67 3.76
CA PHE A 56 -12.66 12.74 4.81
C PHE A 56 -13.14 13.13 6.22
N ARG A 57 -13.82 14.27 6.39
CA ARG A 57 -14.55 14.59 7.64
C ARG A 57 -15.94 13.96 7.65
N SER A 58 -16.47 13.56 6.49
CA SER A 58 -17.72 12.83 6.38
C SER A 58 -17.51 11.37 6.74
N ILE A 59 -18.26 10.87 7.72
CA ILE A 59 -18.20 9.46 8.14
C ILE A 59 -18.51 8.53 6.96
N PRO A 60 -19.61 8.69 6.20
CA PRO A 60 -19.90 7.84 5.04
C PRO A 60 -18.78 7.79 3.99
N PHE A 61 -18.14 8.92 3.70
CA PHE A 61 -17.07 8.97 2.71
C PHE A 61 -15.81 8.25 3.21
N THR A 62 -15.46 8.47 4.47
CA THR A 62 -14.30 7.85 5.11
C THR A 62 -14.48 6.35 5.25
N THR A 63 -15.64 5.88 5.68
CA THR A 63 -15.93 4.45 5.81
C THR A 63 -15.95 3.77 4.45
N ALA A 64 -16.52 4.39 3.41
CA ALA A 64 -16.47 3.88 2.05
C ALA A 64 -15.01 3.73 1.55
N THR A 65 -14.18 4.75 1.78
CA THR A 65 -12.76 4.72 1.37
C THR A 65 -11.98 3.65 2.13
N ILE A 66 -12.14 3.55 3.46
CA ILE A 66 -11.48 2.52 4.27
C ILE A 66 -11.92 1.12 3.85
N THR A 67 -13.21 0.94 3.56
CA THR A 67 -13.76 -0.33 3.08
C THR A 67 -13.16 -0.70 1.73
N ALA A 68 -13.08 0.24 0.79
CA ALA A 68 -12.47 0.01 -0.51
C ALA A 68 -10.99 -0.38 -0.39
N VAL A 69 -10.21 0.37 0.38
CA VAL A 69 -8.78 0.05 0.61
C VAL A 69 -8.62 -1.32 1.27
N SER A 70 -9.44 -1.63 2.28
CA SER A 70 -9.41 -2.93 2.96
C SER A 70 -9.80 -4.07 2.02
N ALA A 71 -10.81 -3.87 1.17
CA ALA A 71 -11.24 -4.87 0.19
C ALA A 71 -10.15 -5.16 -0.84
N PHE A 72 -9.52 -4.12 -1.40
CA PHE A 72 -8.39 -4.30 -2.33
C PHE A 72 -7.18 -4.94 -1.66
N ALA A 73 -6.86 -4.57 -0.43
CA ALA A 73 -5.76 -5.17 0.33
C ALA A 73 -6.02 -6.65 0.63
N ALA A 74 -7.23 -6.99 1.08
CA ALA A 74 -7.63 -8.37 1.35
C ALA A 74 -7.62 -9.22 0.06
N TRP A 75 -8.12 -8.67 -1.04
CA TRP A 75 -8.09 -9.32 -2.35
C TRP A 75 -6.65 -9.59 -2.81
N GLY A 76 -5.77 -8.59 -2.75
CA GLY A 76 -4.36 -8.76 -3.09
C GLY A 76 -3.65 -9.78 -2.21
N ALA A 77 -3.88 -9.74 -0.90
CA ALA A 77 -3.33 -10.71 0.04
C ALA A 77 -3.84 -12.13 -0.23
N PHE A 78 -5.13 -12.29 -0.54
CA PHE A 78 -5.73 -13.56 -0.91
C PHE A 78 -5.09 -14.14 -2.18
N LEU A 79 -4.96 -13.34 -3.24
CA LEU A 79 -4.32 -13.79 -4.49
C LEU A 79 -2.86 -14.19 -4.27
N PHE A 80 -2.11 -13.41 -3.50
CA PHE A 80 -0.73 -13.75 -3.16
C PHE A 80 -0.65 -15.06 -2.35
N MET A 81 -1.46 -15.19 -1.30
CA MET A 81 -1.47 -16.37 -0.45
C MET A 81 -1.91 -17.63 -1.21
N MET A 82 -2.94 -17.52 -2.05
CA MET A 82 -3.38 -18.64 -2.89
C MET A 82 -2.31 -19.01 -3.93
N SER A 83 -1.55 -18.05 -4.44
CA SER A 83 -0.44 -18.35 -5.36
C SER A 83 0.63 -19.16 -4.66
N VAL A 84 1.01 -18.76 -3.45
CA VAL A 84 1.96 -19.49 -2.60
C VAL A 84 1.45 -20.88 -2.28
N TYR A 85 0.18 -21.03 -1.91
CA TYR A 85 -0.45 -22.32 -1.63
C TYR A 85 -0.46 -23.25 -2.86
N LEU A 86 -0.94 -22.76 -4.01
CA LEU A 86 -1.04 -23.58 -5.22
C LEU A 86 0.34 -24.01 -5.75
N GLN A 87 1.34 -23.15 -5.64
CA GLN A 87 2.68 -23.46 -6.14
C GLN A 87 3.51 -24.27 -5.14
N SER A 88 3.50 -23.91 -3.85
CA SER A 88 4.37 -24.51 -2.84
C SER A 88 3.77 -25.78 -2.23
N GLU A 89 2.46 -25.77 -1.92
CA GLU A 89 1.78 -26.90 -1.24
C GLU A 89 1.14 -27.87 -2.25
N ARG A 90 0.54 -27.35 -3.32
CA ARG A 90 -0.10 -28.17 -4.37
C ARG A 90 0.83 -28.52 -5.53
N GLY A 91 2.03 -27.94 -5.58
CA GLY A 91 3.04 -28.24 -6.61
C GLY A 91 2.67 -27.79 -8.02
N PHE A 92 1.71 -26.89 -8.19
CA PHE A 92 1.38 -26.37 -9.52
C PHE A 92 2.45 -25.40 -10.03
N SER A 93 2.70 -25.45 -11.34
CA SER A 93 3.53 -24.44 -12.01
C SER A 93 2.86 -23.07 -11.99
N ALA A 94 3.64 -21.98 -12.03
CA ALA A 94 3.13 -20.62 -12.13
C ALA A 94 2.13 -20.41 -13.30
N MET A 95 2.36 -21.07 -14.45
CA MET A 95 1.44 -21.00 -15.60
C MET A 95 0.07 -21.61 -15.27
N HIS A 96 0.03 -22.79 -14.65
CA HIS A 96 -1.21 -23.43 -14.20
C HIS A 96 -1.94 -22.59 -13.15
N THR A 97 -1.23 -22.03 -12.16
CA THR A 97 -1.83 -21.12 -11.18
C THR A 97 -2.47 -19.89 -11.85
N GLY A 98 -1.80 -19.32 -12.86
CA GLY A 98 -2.35 -18.23 -13.66
C GLY A 98 -3.63 -18.61 -14.40
N LEU A 99 -3.67 -19.81 -14.99
CA LEU A 99 -4.88 -20.34 -15.65
C LEU A 99 -6.06 -20.52 -14.68
N ILE A 100 -5.79 -20.91 -13.43
CA ILE A 100 -6.83 -21.06 -12.39
C ILE A 100 -7.45 -19.71 -12.00
N TYR A 101 -6.72 -18.60 -12.13
CA TYR A 101 -7.23 -17.25 -11.83
C TYR A 101 -7.97 -16.60 -13.00
N LEU A 102 -8.01 -17.23 -14.17
CA LEU A 102 -8.83 -16.71 -15.27
C LEU A 102 -10.32 -16.81 -14.91
N PRO A 103 -11.13 -15.80 -15.29
CA PRO A 103 -12.57 -15.82 -15.07
C PRO A 103 -13.29 -16.90 -15.89
#